data_AF-A0A958UC41-F1
#
_entry.id   AF-A0A958UC41-F1
#
_cell.length_a   1.000
_cell.length_b   1.000
_cell.length_c   1.000
_cell.angle_alpha   90.00
_cell.angle_beta   90.00
_cell.angle_gamma   90.00
#
_symmetry.space_group_name_H-M   'P 1'
#
loop_
_entity.id
_entity.type
_entity.pdbx_description
1 polymer ?
#
loop_
_entity_poly.entity_id
_entity_poly.type
_entity_poly.pdbx_seq_one_letter_code
_entity_poly.pdbx_strand_id
1 'polypeptide(L)'
;GINGAGDESGSNYYLYINGGYTYVNASGDGIDVNGYIEMTDGAVIVNGPTGQNNGAIDYDRTFIISGGFLLAVGSSNMVQAPSSSSTQKSILAKFNQTLQANTILHLEKADGTNLFTFAPAKNYQSVVFSSASIASGSSYKLYTGGSCNGNSTNGLYTDGTYTYGALTSSFTVSNTITNVN
;
A
#
# COMPACT_ATOMS: atom_id res chain seq x y z
N GLY A 1 8.47 4.31 -12.41
CA GLY A 1 7.18 4.62 -11.77
C GLY A 1 6.77 6.03 -12.09
N ILE A 2 6.21 6.73 -11.11
CA ILE A 2 6.12 8.19 -11.08
C ILE A 2 7.44 8.68 -10.49
N ASN A 3 8.13 9.57 -11.19
CA ASN A 3 9.40 10.12 -10.74
C ASN A 3 9.29 11.64 -10.59
N GLY A 4 9.59 12.12 -9.39
CA GLY A 4 9.74 13.52 -9.01
C GLY A 4 11.14 13.75 -8.43
N ALA A 5 12.16 13.44 -9.21
CA ALA A 5 13.57 13.55 -8.86
C ALA A 5 14.33 14.41 -9.89
N GLY A 6 15.51 14.89 -9.49
CA GLY A 6 16.42 15.59 -10.39
C GLY A 6 17.81 15.76 -9.75
N ASP A 7 18.79 16.08 -10.59
CA ASP A 7 20.22 16.11 -10.21
C ASP A 7 20.64 17.39 -9.46
N GLU A 8 19.72 18.35 -9.30
CA GLU A 8 20.02 19.60 -8.61
C GLU A 8 20.05 19.44 -7.09
N SER A 9 21.22 19.67 -6.52
CA SER A 9 21.43 19.65 -5.07
C SER A 9 20.67 20.81 -4.41
N GLY A 10 19.86 20.49 -3.40
CA GLY A 10 19.13 21.48 -2.60
C GLY A 10 17.73 21.86 -3.13
N SER A 11 17.29 21.26 -4.24
CA SER A 11 15.92 21.43 -4.75
C SER A 11 14.91 20.65 -3.91
N ASN A 12 13.76 21.26 -3.63
CA ASN A 12 12.63 20.59 -3.01
C ASN A 12 11.68 20.09 -4.10
N TYR A 13 11.68 18.78 -4.35
CA TYR A 13 10.72 18.15 -5.24
C TYR A 13 9.43 17.82 -4.50
N TYR A 14 8.28 17.96 -5.17
CA TYR A 14 6.97 17.68 -4.59
C TYR A 14 6.12 16.84 -5.54
N LEU A 15 5.44 15.85 -4.98
CA LEU A 15 4.34 15.14 -5.62
C LEU A 15 3.05 15.39 -4.83
N TYR A 16 2.08 16.06 -5.45
CA TYR A 16 0.76 16.28 -4.87
C TYR A 16 -0.27 15.34 -5.50
N ILE A 17 -1.01 14.62 -4.68
CA ILE A 17 -2.08 13.71 -5.09
C ILE A 17 -3.36 14.17 -4.38
N ASN A 18 -4.22 14.85 -5.12
CA ASN A 18 -5.42 15.51 -4.59
C ASN A 18 -6.72 14.92 -5.16
N GLY A 19 -6.66 13.74 -5.76
CA GLY A 19 -7.79 13.10 -6.43
C GLY A 19 -7.38 12.18 -7.58
N GLY A 20 -8.39 11.61 -8.25
CA GLY A 20 -8.21 10.72 -9.39
C GLY A 20 -7.86 9.28 -9.02
N TYR A 21 -7.62 8.46 -10.05
CA TYR A 21 -7.20 7.07 -9.92
C TYR A 21 -5.87 6.87 -10.62
N THR A 22 -4.85 6.49 -9.86
CA THR A 22 -3.47 6.29 -10.30
C THR A 22 -3.08 4.84 -10.09
N TYR A 23 -2.74 4.16 -11.17
CA TYR A 23 -2.19 2.81 -11.13
C TYR A 23 -0.76 2.79 -11.65
N VAL A 24 0.15 2.24 -10.87
CA VAL A 24 1.57 2.08 -11.23
C VAL A 24 1.93 0.61 -11.19
N ASN A 25 2.57 0.12 -12.26
CA ASN A 25 3.16 -1.22 -12.31
C ASN A 25 4.64 -1.09 -12.72
N ALA A 26 5.54 -1.05 -11.74
CA ALA A 26 6.94 -0.65 -11.95
C ALA A 26 7.93 -1.80 -11.69
N SER A 27 8.98 -1.88 -12.50
CA SER A 27 10.12 -2.80 -12.30
C SER A 27 11.19 -2.22 -11.37
N GLY A 28 11.37 -0.90 -11.40
CA GLY A 28 12.07 -0.12 -10.37
C GLY A 28 11.07 0.52 -9.40
N ASP A 29 11.42 1.67 -8.83
CA ASP A 29 10.55 2.35 -7.89
C ASP A 29 9.17 2.69 -8.48
N GLY A 30 8.14 2.45 -7.66
CA GLY A 30 6.76 2.73 -8.01
C GLY A 30 6.48 4.22 -7.98
N ILE A 31 6.67 4.85 -6.83
CA ILE A 31 6.72 6.29 -6.67
C ILE A 31 8.12 6.62 -6.15
N ASP A 32 8.81 7.53 -6.81
CA ASP A 32 10.19 7.91 -6.55
C ASP A 32 10.28 9.43 -6.51
N VAL A 33 10.46 10.01 -5.33
CA VAL A 33 10.48 11.46 -5.15
C VAL A 33 11.65 11.83 -4.25
N ASN A 34 12.65 12.54 -4.79
CA ASN A 34 13.79 13.06 -4.03
C ASN A 34 13.39 14.28 -3.15
N GLY A 35 12.23 14.20 -2.50
CA GLY A 35 11.57 15.31 -1.83
C GLY A 35 10.33 14.85 -1.07
N TYR A 36 9.25 15.61 -1.22
CA TYR A 36 8.03 15.51 -0.42
C TYR A 36 6.89 14.92 -1.24
N ILE A 37 6.06 14.12 -0.59
CA ILE A 37 4.80 13.64 -1.14
C ILE A 37 3.67 14.13 -0.23
N GLU A 38 2.62 14.69 -0.81
CA GLU A 38 1.41 15.06 -0.11
C GLU A 38 0.20 14.43 -0.81
N MET A 39 -0.59 13.66 -0.06
CA MET A 39 -1.81 13.04 -0.55
C MET A 39 -3.00 13.44 0.31
N THR A 40 -3.95 14.15 -0.32
CA THR A 40 -5.16 14.65 0.35
C THR A 40 -6.42 13.93 -0.10
N ASP A 41 -6.41 13.33 -1.29
CA ASP A 41 -7.51 12.50 -1.82
C ASP A 41 -7.00 11.65 -3.00
N GLY A 42 -7.88 10.85 -3.60
CA GLY A 42 -7.59 9.99 -4.75
C GLY A 42 -7.29 8.55 -4.36
N ALA A 43 -7.14 7.70 -5.37
CA ALA A 43 -6.81 6.29 -5.22
C ALA A 43 -5.49 5.99 -5.94
N VAL A 44 -4.52 5.46 -5.20
CA VAL A 44 -3.18 5.13 -5.69
C VAL A 44 -2.93 3.65 -5.44
N ILE A 45 -2.69 2.91 -6.51
CA ILE A 45 -2.34 1.50 -6.47
C ILE A 45 -0.97 1.31 -7.10
N VAL A 46 -0.05 0.69 -6.38
CA VAL A 46 1.31 0.41 -6.86
C VAL A 46 1.59 -1.09 -6.80
N ASN A 47 2.00 -1.66 -7.93
CA ASN A 47 2.55 -3.01 -8.04
C ASN A 47 4.05 -2.96 -8.32
N GLY A 48 4.79 -3.63 -7.45
CA GLY A 48 6.24 -3.74 -7.54
C GLY A 48 6.96 -2.61 -6.80
N PRO A 49 8.29 -2.66 -6.79
CA PRO A 49 9.14 -3.59 -7.54
C PRO A 49 9.30 -4.95 -6.86
N THR A 50 9.84 -5.92 -7.60
CA THR A 50 10.29 -7.22 -7.06
C THR A 50 11.75 -7.18 -6.60
N GLY A 51 12.53 -6.22 -7.12
CA GLY A 51 13.93 -6.00 -6.72
C GLY A 51 14.03 -5.42 -5.32
N GLN A 52 15.00 -5.87 -4.54
CA GLN A 52 15.18 -5.48 -3.12
C GLN A 52 15.92 -4.15 -2.95
N ASN A 53 16.41 -3.56 -4.03
CA ASN A 53 17.12 -2.27 -4.05
C ASN A 53 16.20 -1.08 -4.38
N ASN A 54 14.89 -1.32 -4.54
CA ASN A 54 13.87 -0.34 -4.91
C ASN A 54 12.62 -0.55 -4.04
N GLY A 55 11.82 0.49 -3.84
CA GLY A 55 10.58 0.51 -3.05
C GLY A 55 9.32 0.71 -3.89
N ALA A 56 8.17 0.25 -3.38
CA ALA A 56 6.89 0.59 -4.01
C ALA A 56 6.62 2.10 -3.90
N ILE A 57 7.08 2.69 -2.80
CA ILE A 57 7.12 4.12 -2.54
C ILE A 57 8.52 4.40 -2.00
N ASP A 58 9.20 5.38 -2.58
CA ASP A 58 10.50 5.87 -2.18
C ASP A 58 10.48 7.40 -2.16
N TYR A 59 10.81 7.98 -1.01
CA TYR A 59 10.91 9.42 -0.83
C TYR A 59 12.04 9.81 0.13
N ASP A 60 12.69 10.94 -0.15
CA ASP A 60 13.82 11.44 0.64
C ASP A 60 13.40 12.24 1.88
N ARG A 61 12.23 12.91 1.84
CA ARG A 61 11.77 13.80 2.92
C ARG A 61 10.58 13.20 3.67
N THR A 62 9.38 13.66 3.38
CA THR A 62 8.17 13.17 4.04
C THR A 62 7.11 12.82 3.01
N PHE A 63 6.37 11.77 3.32
CA PHE A 63 5.10 11.49 2.68
C PHE A 63 3.97 11.72 3.69
N ILE A 64 3.27 12.85 3.56
CA ILE A 64 2.12 13.19 4.40
C ILE A 64 0.84 12.75 3.70
N ILE A 65 0.06 11.90 4.37
CA ILE A 65 -1.26 11.50 3.90
C ILE A 65 -2.34 11.98 4.87
N SER A 66 -3.30 12.74 4.35
CA SER A 66 -4.45 13.25 5.10
C SER A 66 -5.80 12.77 4.55
N GLY A 67 -5.80 12.14 3.37
CA GLY A 67 -6.99 11.54 2.76
C GLY A 67 -6.64 10.62 1.59
N GLY A 68 -7.66 9.93 1.08
CA GLY A 68 -7.57 9.03 -0.08
C GLY A 68 -7.27 7.57 0.25
N PHE A 69 -7.04 6.77 -0.79
CA PHE A 69 -6.78 5.34 -0.75
C PHE A 69 -5.40 5.05 -1.33
N LEU A 70 -4.49 4.52 -0.51
CA LEU A 70 -3.15 4.10 -0.94
C LEU A 70 -3.03 2.59 -0.73
N LEU A 71 -2.71 1.85 -1.79
CA LEU A 71 -2.38 0.42 -1.73
C LEU A 71 -1.13 0.15 -2.56
N ALA A 72 0.01 -0.02 -1.89
CA ALA A 72 1.30 -0.26 -2.52
C ALA A 72 1.85 -1.62 -2.09
N VAL A 73 2.22 -2.46 -3.06
CA VAL A 73 2.81 -3.78 -2.82
C VAL A 73 4.13 -3.91 -3.55
N GLY A 74 5.13 -4.52 -2.91
CA GLY A 74 6.46 -4.64 -3.51
C GLY A 74 7.43 -5.46 -2.66
N SER A 75 8.73 -5.23 -2.88
CA SER A 75 9.81 -5.80 -2.08
C SER A 75 9.77 -5.28 -0.63
N SER A 76 10.47 -5.94 0.31
CA SER A 76 10.39 -5.57 1.74
C SER A 76 11.63 -4.85 2.28
N ASN A 77 12.75 -4.89 1.55
CA ASN A 77 14.02 -4.36 2.01
C ASN A 77 14.06 -2.82 2.01
N MET A 78 13.55 -2.17 0.95
CA MET A 78 13.47 -0.72 0.80
C MET A 78 12.04 -0.18 1.03
N VAL A 79 11.16 -0.94 1.69
CA VAL A 79 9.76 -0.52 1.86
C VAL A 79 9.66 0.68 2.80
N GLN A 80 8.96 1.71 2.34
CA GLN A 80 8.59 2.88 3.13
C GLN A 80 7.07 2.99 3.26
N ALA A 81 6.60 3.43 4.42
CA ALA A 81 5.20 3.79 4.66
C ALA A 81 5.07 5.32 4.74
N PRO A 82 3.86 5.90 4.64
CA PRO A 82 3.67 7.32 4.91
C PRO A 82 4.24 7.74 6.26
N SER A 83 4.70 8.99 6.36
CA SER A 83 5.37 9.53 7.54
C SER A 83 4.44 9.61 8.75
N SER A 84 5.01 9.49 9.95
CA SER A 84 4.26 9.44 11.22
C SER A 84 3.51 10.72 11.58
N SER A 85 3.85 11.84 10.92
CA SER A 85 3.14 13.12 10.98
C SER A 85 1.86 13.16 10.13
N SER A 86 1.53 12.08 9.41
CA SER A 86 0.26 11.93 8.69
C SER A 86 -0.93 11.86 9.64
N THR A 87 -2.06 12.43 9.22
CA THR A 87 -3.33 12.35 9.97
C THR A 87 -4.12 11.09 9.62
N GLN A 88 -3.99 10.58 8.38
CA GLN A 88 -4.56 9.31 7.98
C GLN A 88 -3.62 8.16 8.38
N LYS A 89 -4.20 7.10 8.94
CA LYS A 89 -3.43 5.95 9.44
C LYS A 89 -2.99 5.02 8.32
N SER A 90 -1.89 4.32 8.57
CA SER A 90 -1.29 3.37 7.62
C SER A 90 -0.96 2.04 8.29
N ILE A 91 -1.00 0.98 7.50
CA ILE A 91 -0.53 -0.36 7.82
C ILE A 91 0.66 -0.66 6.92
N LEU A 92 1.77 -1.09 7.52
CA LEU A 92 2.91 -1.68 6.82
C LEU A 92 3.00 -3.15 7.22
N ALA A 93 2.64 -4.03 6.30
CA ALA A 93 2.77 -5.48 6.48
C ALA A 93 3.99 -5.99 5.72
N LYS A 94 4.82 -6.82 6.36
CA LYS A 94 5.92 -7.57 5.73
C LYS A 94 5.67 -9.06 5.87
N PHE A 95 6.10 -9.83 4.88
CA PHE A 95 6.00 -11.30 4.90
C PHE A 95 7.39 -11.92 4.95
N ASN A 96 7.54 -13.00 5.72
CA ASN A 96 8.82 -13.71 5.85
C ASN A 96 9.31 -14.33 4.53
N GLN A 97 8.42 -14.53 3.58
CA GLN A 97 8.71 -15.13 2.28
C GLN A 97 7.99 -14.37 1.17
N THR A 98 8.60 -14.35 -0.01
CA THR A 98 8.01 -13.73 -1.20
C THR A 98 6.76 -14.49 -1.61
N LEU A 99 5.64 -13.77 -1.69
CA LEU A 99 4.37 -14.28 -2.20
C LEU A 99 4.33 -14.10 -3.73
N GLN A 100 3.78 -15.09 -4.42
CA GLN A 100 3.70 -15.09 -5.88
C GLN A 100 2.66 -14.08 -6.37
N ALA A 101 2.89 -13.53 -7.57
CA ALA A 101 1.89 -12.75 -8.29
C ALA A 101 0.54 -13.47 -8.33
N ASN A 102 -0.55 -12.70 -8.29
CA ASN A 102 -1.93 -13.16 -8.19
C ASN A 102 -2.32 -13.89 -6.90
N THR A 103 -1.39 -14.12 -5.96
CA THR A 103 -1.77 -14.50 -4.58
C THR A 103 -2.56 -13.34 -3.96
N ILE A 104 -3.88 -13.49 -3.84
CA ILE A 104 -4.76 -12.44 -3.34
C ILE A 104 -4.35 -12.01 -1.94
N LEU A 105 -4.40 -10.70 -1.70
CA LEU A 105 -4.36 -10.06 -0.41
C LEU A 105 -5.76 -9.59 -0.06
N HIS A 106 -6.17 -9.84 1.17
CA HIS A 106 -7.44 -9.35 1.66
C HIS A 106 -7.27 -8.80 3.07
N LEU A 107 -7.76 -7.58 3.28
CA LEU A 107 -7.77 -6.93 4.57
C LEU A 107 -9.21 -6.61 4.96
N GLU A 108 -9.59 -7.02 6.16
CA GLU A 108 -10.91 -6.73 6.73
C GLU A 108 -10.79 -6.23 8.18
N LYS A 109 -11.86 -5.59 8.66
CA LYS A 109 -12.07 -5.37 10.09
C LYS A 109 -12.41 -6.68 10.80
N ALA A 110 -12.33 -6.68 12.13
CA ALA A 110 -12.70 -7.84 12.93
C ALA A 110 -14.15 -8.33 12.68
N ASP A 111 -15.06 -7.41 12.36
CA ASP A 111 -16.47 -7.68 12.04
C ASP A 111 -16.73 -8.22 10.62
N GLY A 112 -15.69 -8.42 9.81
CA GLY A 112 -15.79 -8.90 8.44
C GLY A 112 -16.00 -7.81 7.37
N THR A 113 -16.01 -6.53 7.77
CA THR A 113 -16.06 -5.43 6.80
C THR A 113 -14.78 -5.40 5.96
N ASN A 114 -14.90 -5.65 4.65
CA ASN A 114 -13.80 -5.59 3.70
C ASN A 114 -13.23 -4.16 3.57
N LEU A 115 -11.91 -4.01 3.64
CA LEU A 115 -11.20 -2.77 3.28
C LEU A 115 -10.63 -2.85 1.87
N PHE A 116 -10.03 -3.98 1.50
CA PHE A 116 -9.67 -4.27 0.12
C PHE A 116 -9.52 -5.78 -0.12
N THR A 117 -9.77 -6.19 -1.35
CA THR A 117 -9.38 -7.49 -1.90
C THR A 117 -8.60 -7.24 -3.16
N PHE A 118 -7.34 -7.67 -3.21
CA PHE A 118 -6.40 -7.27 -4.25
C PHE A 118 -5.58 -8.46 -4.74
N ALA A 119 -5.44 -8.64 -6.06
CA ALA A 119 -4.49 -9.57 -6.67
C ALA A 119 -3.30 -8.78 -7.22
N PRO A 120 -2.14 -8.78 -6.53
CA PRO A 120 -0.92 -8.16 -7.02
C PRO A 120 -0.51 -8.70 -8.39
N ALA A 121 -0.14 -7.81 -9.32
CA ALA A 121 0.33 -8.17 -10.66
C ALA A 121 1.75 -8.75 -10.66
N LYS A 122 2.47 -8.65 -9.54
CA LYS A 122 3.86 -9.08 -9.36
C LYS A 122 4.04 -9.81 -8.05
N ASN A 123 5.13 -10.56 -7.94
CA ASN A 123 5.58 -11.09 -6.66
C ASN A 123 5.80 -9.95 -5.67
N TYR A 124 5.50 -10.20 -4.40
CA TYR A 124 5.56 -9.17 -3.37
C TYR A 124 5.94 -9.77 -2.02
N GLN A 125 6.47 -8.94 -1.15
CA GLN A 125 6.88 -9.29 0.20
C GLN A 125 6.46 -8.23 1.23
N SER A 126 5.95 -7.09 0.76
CA SER A 126 5.38 -6.05 1.61
C SER A 126 4.09 -5.48 1.05
N VAL A 127 3.28 -4.91 1.94
CA VAL A 127 2.07 -4.15 1.64
C VAL A 127 2.07 -2.90 2.50
N VAL A 128 1.87 -1.76 1.87
CA VAL A 128 1.58 -0.49 2.52
C VAL A 128 0.16 -0.12 2.15
N PHE A 129 -0.69 0.05 3.16
CA PHE A 129 -2.08 0.42 2.97
C PHE A 129 -2.47 1.59 3.86
N SER A 130 -3.12 2.60 3.29
CA SER A 130 -3.69 3.72 4.02
C SER A 130 -5.07 4.07 3.48
N SER A 131 -6.02 4.28 4.37
CA SER A 131 -7.35 4.81 4.04
C SER A 131 -8.02 5.40 5.29
N ALA A 132 -9.03 6.24 5.10
CA ALA A 132 -9.88 6.73 6.19
C ALA A 132 -10.61 5.61 6.96
N SER A 133 -10.72 4.42 6.38
CA SER A 133 -11.34 3.24 7.02
C SER A 133 -10.48 2.61 8.12
N ILE A 134 -9.21 3.03 8.26
CA ILE A 134 -8.30 2.57 9.30
C ILE A 134 -8.43 3.46 10.55
N ALA A 135 -9.16 2.98 11.55
CA ALA A 135 -9.38 3.67 12.82
C ALA A 135 -8.46 3.16 13.95
N SER A 136 -8.10 4.07 14.88
CA SER A 136 -7.41 3.71 16.13
C SER A 136 -8.30 2.84 17.02
N GLY A 137 -7.70 1.92 17.77
CA GLY A 137 -8.38 0.99 18.65
C GLY A 137 -9.16 -0.12 17.95
N SER A 138 -9.24 -0.10 16.61
CA SER A 138 -9.93 -1.12 15.83
C SER A 138 -9.01 -2.29 15.48
N SER A 139 -9.56 -3.49 15.44
CA SER A 139 -8.84 -4.71 15.06
C SER A 139 -9.14 -5.11 13.62
N TYR A 140 -8.12 -5.66 12.95
CA TYR A 140 -8.15 -6.05 11.55
C TYR A 140 -7.55 -7.44 11.37
N LYS A 141 -7.91 -8.09 10.26
CA LYS A 141 -7.40 -9.39 9.85
C LYS A 141 -6.85 -9.30 8.44
N LEU A 142 -5.61 -9.74 8.26
CA LEU A 142 -4.93 -9.80 6.96
C LEU A 142 -4.87 -11.26 6.49
N TYR A 143 -5.33 -11.50 5.27
CA TYR A 143 -5.36 -12.80 4.64
C TYR A 143 -4.55 -12.81 3.34
N THR A 144 -4.04 -13.98 3.00
CA THR A 144 -3.38 -14.26 1.72
C THR A 144 -3.97 -15.50 1.03
N GLY A 145 -3.98 -15.52 -0.30
CA GLY A 145 -4.60 -16.58 -1.09
C GLY A 145 -6.12 -16.46 -1.17
N GLY A 146 -6.83 -17.57 -1.25
CA GLY A 146 -8.29 -17.58 -1.43
C GLY A 146 -8.70 -17.21 -2.86
N SER A 147 -9.96 -16.80 -3.03
CA SER A 147 -10.51 -16.39 -4.33
C SER A 147 -11.56 -15.29 -4.17
N CYS A 148 -11.80 -14.51 -5.22
CA CYS A 148 -12.85 -13.51 -5.25
C CYS A 148 -13.59 -13.58 -6.58
N ASN A 149 -14.92 -13.49 -6.55
CA ASN A 149 -15.78 -13.51 -7.75
C ASN A 149 -16.21 -12.11 -8.21
N GLY A 150 -15.61 -11.05 -7.67
CA GLY A 150 -15.92 -9.67 -8.00
C GLY A 150 -15.27 -9.18 -9.29
N ASN A 151 -15.61 -7.95 -9.67
CA ASN A 151 -14.99 -7.25 -10.80
C ASN A 151 -13.59 -6.78 -10.41
N SER A 152 -12.58 -7.21 -11.17
CA SER A 152 -11.19 -6.79 -10.96
C SER A 152 -10.80 -5.65 -11.90
N THR A 153 -10.38 -4.53 -11.32
CA THR A 153 -9.74 -3.43 -12.07
C THR A 153 -8.33 -3.25 -11.53
N ASN A 154 -7.33 -3.47 -12.39
CA ASN A 154 -5.91 -3.42 -12.03
C ASN A 154 -5.52 -4.30 -10.82
N GLY A 155 -6.25 -5.39 -10.59
CA GLY A 155 -6.06 -6.31 -9.47
C GLY A 155 -6.94 -6.01 -8.26
N LEU A 156 -7.52 -4.81 -8.13
CA LEU A 156 -8.45 -4.48 -7.04
C LEU A 156 -9.85 -5.00 -7.37
N TYR A 157 -10.38 -5.85 -6.51
CA TYR A 157 -11.72 -6.42 -6.65
C TYR A 157 -12.78 -5.52 -6.00
N THR A 158 -13.91 -5.41 -6.68
CA THR A 158 -15.13 -4.70 -6.25
C THR A 158 -16.35 -5.59 -6.50
N ASP A 159 -17.45 -5.35 -5.78
CA ASP A 159 -18.74 -6.04 -5.97
C ASP A 159 -18.69 -7.57 -5.90
N GLY A 160 -17.76 -8.12 -5.11
CA GLY A 160 -17.55 -9.57 -4.99
C GLY A 160 -17.50 -10.06 -3.56
N THR A 161 -17.67 -11.36 -3.42
CA THR A 161 -17.45 -12.09 -2.17
C THR A 161 -16.07 -12.72 -2.20
N TYR A 162 -15.28 -12.42 -1.17
CA TYR A 162 -14.01 -13.11 -0.94
C TYR A 162 -14.26 -14.46 -0.25
N THR A 163 -13.71 -15.52 -0.82
CA THR A 163 -13.60 -16.82 -0.16
C THR A 163 -12.25 -16.87 0.54
N TYR A 164 -12.26 -16.97 1.87
CA TYR A 164 -11.08 -16.84 2.70
C TYR A 164 -9.95 -17.80 2.29
N GLY A 165 -8.78 -17.21 2.07
CA GLY A 165 -7.49 -17.89 2.12
C GLY A 165 -6.95 -18.04 3.54
N ALA A 166 -5.63 -18.07 3.67
CA ALA A 166 -4.95 -18.22 4.95
C ALA A 166 -4.96 -16.91 5.73
N LEU A 167 -5.44 -16.94 6.98
CA LEU A 167 -5.26 -15.83 7.92
C LEU A 167 -3.77 -15.69 8.21
N THR A 168 -3.19 -14.56 7.83
CA THR A 168 -1.77 -14.27 7.99
C THR A 168 -1.50 -13.52 9.29
N SER A 169 -2.37 -12.59 9.66
CA SER A 169 -2.24 -11.85 10.92
C SER A 169 -3.56 -11.28 11.41
N SER A 170 -3.68 -11.08 12.72
CA SER A 170 -4.73 -10.30 13.37
C SER A 170 -4.08 -9.27 14.29
N PHE A 171 -4.44 -8.00 14.15
CA PHE A 171 -3.76 -6.91 14.84
C PHE A 171 -4.71 -5.75 15.14
N THR A 172 -4.33 -4.91 16.10
CA THR A 172 -5.05 -3.68 16.47
C THR A 172 -4.23 -2.47 16.08
N VAL A 173 -4.86 -1.50 15.44
CA VAL A 173 -4.20 -0.24 15.07
C VAL A 173 -4.23 0.72 16.24
N SER A 174 -3.08 1.21 16.67
CA SER A 174 -2.95 2.22 17.74
C SER A 174 -2.19 3.46 17.27
N ASN A 175 -1.07 3.26 16.58
CA ASN A 175 -0.19 4.32 16.09
C ASN A 175 -0.64 4.91 14.74
N THR A 176 0.06 5.94 14.25
CA THR A 176 -0.12 6.44 12.87
C THR A 176 0.25 5.37 11.84
N ILE A 177 1.33 4.63 12.10
CA ILE A 177 1.80 3.51 11.29
C ILE A 177 1.76 2.24 12.14
N THR A 178 1.02 1.24 11.70
CA THR A 178 0.97 -0.09 12.35
C THR A 178 1.82 -1.06 11.56
N ASN A 179 2.88 -1.58 12.17
CA ASN A 179 3.73 -2.60 11.57
C ASN A 179 3.18 -4.00 11.86
N VAL A 180 3.07 -4.83 10.82
CA VAL A 180 2.60 -6.21 10.88
C VAL A 180 3.68 -7.09 10.25
N ASN A 181 4.12 -8.13 10.95
CA ASN A 181 5.15 -9.06 10.48
C ASN A 181 4.68 -10.51 10.64
#